data_AF-A0A7C7JV10-F1
#
_entry.id   AF-A0A7C7JV10-F1
#
_cell.length_a   1.000
_cell.length_b   1.000
_cell.length_c   1.000
_cell.angle_alpha   90.00
_cell.angle_beta   90.00
_cell.angle_gamma   90.00
#
_symmetry.space_group_name_H-M   'P 1'
#
loop_
_entity.id
_entity.type
_entity.pdbx_description
1 polymer ?
#
loop_
_entity_poly.entity_id
_entity_poly.type
_entity_poly.pdbx_seq_one_letter_code
_entity_poly.pdbx_strand_id
1 'polypeptide(L)'
;MKTKLTLMFFAVGVNYMLAQTKLESPVLDYNADRLWTTYTDINTQEKDSVQLLNYKMLNLMFANKVGTAFAGSNDLSLQKFYASLDANDKSFALGANFDSRRGKLLAPLQWVLSTGVKIKSANDFATVYKNGDFQEDNIGATLKATLIFDGNVNFTSFNKKGFKKLRTQAIQNHHNTLEAKYNAAADKFNTESLSGFTTKINNADDYDSDVDSLKEELKKKKEAAYIEMAKEEVAYIETHKMYKYITNKWISVEVYAPFGENTYRVTPDLSTALSKKYFYAFTSTLSANYMRQYSNGISLFFKGNLDVKHNNNIMVDNLESQAFQSTALGANNTIVITNSTDGYVTNYDQFVTTAFTFEPAFFFINNTIGFSPAIEFNLGTYDKTNWKLGIPISLKDSEGKPKVNFEIQWKEVNTFTSSTHLVGLSASFLFGDMIN
;
A
#
# COMPACT_ATOMS: atom_id res chain seq x y z
N MET A 1 -28.29 -29.48 -62.58
CA MET A 1 -27.03 -28.83 -62.16
C MET A 1 -27.21 -27.81 -61.03
N LYS A 2 -28.38 -27.17 -60.86
CA LYS A 2 -28.62 -26.15 -59.82
C LYS A 2 -28.71 -26.68 -58.37
N THR A 3 -29.11 -27.94 -58.15
CA THR A 3 -29.27 -28.53 -56.81
C THR A 3 -27.97 -28.93 -56.11
N LYS A 4 -26.88 -29.19 -56.86
CA LYS A 4 -25.57 -29.53 -56.27
C LYS A 4 -24.79 -28.30 -55.77
N LEU A 5 -25.04 -27.13 -56.35
CA LEU A 5 -24.37 -25.88 -55.95
C LEU A 5 -24.93 -25.36 -54.61
N THR A 6 -26.25 -25.47 -54.40
CA THR A 6 -26.91 -25.03 -53.16
C THR A 6 -26.51 -25.88 -51.95
N LEU A 7 -26.30 -27.20 -52.13
CA LEU A 7 -25.81 -28.07 -51.06
C LEU A 7 -24.35 -27.79 -50.68
N MET A 8 -23.51 -27.39 -51.64
CA MET A 8 -22.12 -26.99 -51.38
C MET A 8 -22.04 -25.68 -50.59
N PHE A 9 -22.88 -24.69 -50.91
CA PHE A 9 -22.93 -23.43 -50.14
C PHE A 9 -23.49 -23.63 -48.72
N PHE A 10 -24.42 -24.57 -48.51
CA PHE A 10 -24.90 -24.92 -47.17
C PHE A 10 -23.84 -25.68 -46.35
N ALA A 11 -23.11 -26.62 -46.97
CA ALA A 11 -22.04 -27.35 -46.30
C ALA A 11 -20.82 -26.46 -45.94
N VAL A 12 -20.52 -25.45 -46.76
CA VAL A 12 -19.47 -24.46 -46.47
C VAL A 12 -19.95 -23.45 -45.42
N GLY A 13 -21.21 -23.01 -45.46
CA GLY A 13 -21.79 -22.10 -44.47
C GLY A 13 -21.91 -22.69 -43.06
N VAL A 14 -22.28 -23.97 -42.93
CA VAL A 14 -22.37 -24.65 -41.62
C VAL A 14 -20.99 -24.93 -41.03
N ASN A 15 -19.98 -25.26 -41.86
CA ASN A 15 -18.59 -25.38 -41.38
C ASN A 15 -17.96 -24.03 -41.01
N TYR A 16 -18.38 -22.93 -41.65
CA TYR A 16 -17.90 -21.57 -41.31
C TYR A 16 -18.53 -21.04 -40.01
N MET A 17 -19.79 -21.41 -39.71
CA MET A 17 -20.40 -21.09 -38.41
C MET A 17 -19.89 -21.98 -37.26
N LEU A 18 -19.52 -23.24 -37.54
CA LEU A 18 -18.88 -24.14 -36.56
C LEU A 18 -17.39 -23.81 -36.33
N ALA A 19 -16.79 -22.92 -37.12
CA ALA A 19 -15.41 -22.47 -36.95
C ALA A 19 -15.22 -21.42 -35.83
N GLN A 20 -16.28 -20.98 -35.12
CA GLN A 20 -16.18 -19.82 -34.22
C GLN A 20 -16.38 -20.07 -32.71
N THR A 21 -16.61 -21.30 -32.24
CA THR A 21 -16.78 -21.56 -30.80
C THR A 21 -15.87 -22.68 -30.31
N LYS A 22 -14.56 -22.47 -30.45
CA LYS A 22 -13.54 -23.26 -29.72
C LYS A 22 -12.96 -22.40 -28.60
N LEU A 23 -12.49 -23.06 -27.54
CA LEU A 23 -11.64 -22.39 -26.56
C LEU A 23 -10.30 -22.05 -27.23
N GLU A 24 -10.03 -20.77 -27.40
CA GLU A 24 -8.72 -20.30 -27.81
C GLU A 24 -7.71 -20.47 -26.66
N SER A 25 -6.49 -20.87 -27.01
CA SER A 25 -5.39 -20.88 -26.04
C SER A 25 -5.08 -19.45 -25.57
N PRO A 26 -4.78 -19.23 -24.27
CA PRO A 26 -4.37 -17.92 -23.78
C PRO A 26 -2.97 -17.50 -24.27
N VAL A 27 -2.19 -18.42 -24.85
CA VAL A 27 -0.77 -18.22 -25.19
C VAL A 27 -0.54 -17.05 -26.15
N LEU A 28 -1.42 -16.86 -27.16
CA LEU A 28 -1.27 -15.75 -28.11
C LEU A 28 -1.40 -14.40 -27.41
N ASP A 29 -2.47 -14.21 -26.64
CA ASP A 29 -2.70 -12.99 -25.86
C ASP A 29 -1.58 -12.79 -24.81
N TYR A 30 -1.13 -13.89 -24.19
CA TYR A 30 -0.06 -13.87 -23.20
C TYR A 30 1.26 -13.38 -23.78
N ASN A 31 1.61 -13.87 -24.97
CA ASN A 31 2.82 -13.49 -25.69
C ASN A 31 2.73 -12.05 -26.22
N ALA A 32 1.55 -11.62 -26.66
CA ALA A 32 1.30 -10.25 -27.11
C ALA A 32 1.47 -9.22 -25.98
N ASP A 33 1.16 -9.61 -24.74
CA ASP A 33 1.30 -8.77 -23.55
C ASP A 33 2.75 -8.72 -22.98
N ARG A 34 3.72 -9.41 -23.59
CA ARG A 34 5.11 -9.43 -23.11
C ARG A 34 5.86 -8.13 -23.39
N LEU A 35 6.56 -7.64 -22.37
CA LEU A 35 7.43 -6.48 -22.38
C LEU A 35 8.86 -6.86 -22.76
N TRP A 36 9.46 -6.06 -23.64
CA TRP A 36 10.88 -6.13 -23.93
C TRP A 36 11.69 -5.73 -22.69
N THR A 37 12.54 -6.64 -22.24
CA THR A 37 13.47 -6.42 -21.15
C THR A 37 14.89 -6.47 -21.68
N THR A 38 15.64 -5.38 -21.53
CA THR A 38 17.06 -5.36 -21.86
C THR A 38 17.85 -6.08 -20.76
N TYR A 39 18.74 -6.98 -21.16
CA TYR A 39 19.67 -7.67 -20.27
C TYR A 39 21.08 -7.62 -20.85
N THR A 40 22.07 -7.94 -20.03
CA THR A 40 23.46 -8.11 -20.48
C THR A 40 23.73 -9.60 -20.58
N ASP A 41 24.08 -10.07 -21.79
CA ASP A 41 24.46 -11.46 -22.00
C ASP A 41 25.76 -11.76 -21.25
N ILE A 42 25.80 -12.91 -20.60
CA ILE A 42 26.89 -13.24 -19.69
C ILE A 42 28.15 -13.73 -20.39
N ASN A 43 28.00 -14.24 -21.62
CA ASN A 43 29.08 -14.74 -22.44
C ASN A 43 29.66 -13.62 -23.33
N THR A 44 28.82 -12.76 -23.89
CA THR A 44 29.25 -11.70 -24.82
C THR A 44 29.44 -10.33 -24.16
N GLN A 45 28.88 -10.10 -22.96
CA GLN A 45 28.79 -8.79 -22.30
C GLN A 45 28.01 -7.73 -23.10
N GLU A 46 27.31 -8.13 -24.16
CA GLU A 46 26.48 -7.24 -24.98
C GLU A 46 25.10 -7.03 -24.34
N LYS A 47 24.50 -5.88 -24.63
CA LYS A 47 23.09 -5.63 -24.27
C LYS A 47 22.21 -6.27 -25.33
N ASP A 48 21.34 -7.16 -24.90
CA ASP A 48 20.33 -7.81 -25.74
C ASP A 48 18.94 -7.55 -25.13
N SER A 49 17.88 -7.73 -25.92
CA SER A 49 16.50 -7.51 -25.50
C SER A 49 15.68 -8.77 -25.66
N VAL A 50 14.95 -9.14 -24.61
CA VAL A 50 14.16 -10.38 -24.56
C VAL A 50 12.82 -10.11 -23.88
N GLN A 51 11.78 -10.78 -24.36
CA GLN A 51 10.46 -10.76 -23.77
C GLN A 51 10.38 -11.76 -22.60
N LEU A 52 10.68 -11.29 -21.38
CA LEU A 52 10.73 -12.14 -20.17
C LEU A 52 9.56 -11.96 -19.21
N LEU A 53 8.82 -10.88 -19.34
CA LEU A 53 7.76 -10.54 -18.41
C LEU A 53 6.64 -9.86 -19.15
N ASN A 54 5.43 -10.02 -18.64
CA ASN A 54 4.23 -9.35 -19.11
C ASN A 54 3.80 -8.31 -18.06
N TYR A 55 3.22 -7.18 -18.49
CA TYR A 55 2.79 -6.10 -17.57
C TYR A 55 1.79 -6.59 -16.50
N LYS A 56 0.93 -7.54 -16.81
CA LYS A 56 -0.03 -8.16 -15.89
C LYS A 56 0.65 -8.96 -14.79
N MET A 57 1.76 -9.63 -15.11
CA MET A 57 2.56 -10.34 -14.11
C MET A 57 3.31 -9.40 -13.17
N LEU A 58 3.81 -8.27 -13.70
CA LEU A 58 4.43 -7.24 -12.86
C LEU A 58 3.46 -6.79 -11.76
N ASN A 59 2.18 -6.61 -12.09
CA ASN A 59 1.15 -6.25 -11.11
C ASN A 59 1.00 -7.30 -10.01
N LEU A 60 0.98 -8.58 -10.37
CA LEU A 60 0.90 -9.69 -9.42
C LEU A 60 2.12 -9.73 -8.49
N MET A 61 3.32 -9.52 -9.05
CA MET A 61 4.56 -9.46 -8.28
C MET A 61 4.57 -8.27 -7.32
N PHE A 62 4.17 -7.07 -7.79
CA PHE A 62 4.20 -5.86 -6.98
C PHE A 62 3.16 -5.85 -5.87
N ALA A 63 1.94 -6.31 -6.13
CA ALA A 63 0.90 -6.36 -5.11
C ALA A 63 1.36 -7.16 -3.87
N ASN A 64 2.04 -8.28 -4.10
CA ASN A 64 2.57 -9.13 -3.03
C ASN A 64 3.77 -8.50 -2.28
N LYS A 65 4.54 -7.58 -2.90
CA LYS A 65 5.73 -6.97 -2.27
C LYS A 65 5.47 -5.63 -1.60
N VAL A 66 4.56 -4.81 -2.14
CA VAL A 66 4.27 -3.48 -1.59
C VAL A 66 3.62 -3.59 -0.20
N GLY A 67 2.83 -4.64 0.06
CA GLY A 67 2.29 -4.91 1.40
C GLY A 67 3.35 -5.21 2.48
N THR A 68 4.63 -5.39 2.09
CA THR A 68 5.74 -5.65 3.02
C THR A 68 6.52 -4.40 3.42
N ALA A 69 6.20 -3.25 2.81
CA ALA A 69 7.02 -2.04 2.85
C ALA A 69 6.45 -0.99 3.80
N PHE A 70 6.69 -1.18 5.11
CA PHE A 70 6.37 -0.27 6.19
C PHE A 70 4.87 -0.04 6.43
N ALA A 71 4.53 0.05 7.71
CA ALA A 71 3.18 0.01 8.19
C ALA A 71 2.94 1.16 9.17
N GLY A 72 3.43 2.36 8.88
CA GLY A 72 2.84 3.57 9.44
C GLY A 72 1.49 3.86 8.76
N SER A 73 0.65 4.71 9.35
CA SER A 73 -0.62 5.12 8.71
C SER A 73 -0.42 5.78 7.33
N ASN A 74 0.81 6.25 7.07
CA ASN A 74 1.18 7.03 5.89
C ASN A 74 1.84 6.16 4.79
N ASP A 75 1.92 4.84 4.94
CA ASP A 75 2.49 3.94 3.92
C ASP A 75 1.44 3.35 2.98
N LEU A 76 1.86 2.79 1.85
CA LEU A 76 0.95 2.21 0.86
C LEU A 76 0.51 0.83 1.35
N SER A 77 -0.74 0.71 1.81
CA SER A 77 -1.38 -0.56 2.11
C SER A 77 -2.26 -0.99 0.95
N LEU A 78 -2.10 -2.23 0.50
CA LEU A 78 -3.01 -2.88 -0.45
C LEU A 78 -4.02 -3.78 0.28
N GLN A 79 -4.12 -3.69 1.61
CA GLN A 79 -5.16 -4.40 2.36
C GLN A 79 -6.49 -3.70 2.20
N LYS A 80 -7.59 -4.43 2.03
CA LYS A 80 -8.90 -3.80 1.85
C LYS A 80 -9.29 -2.94 3.05
N PHE A 81 -8.97 -3.41 4.25
CA PHE A 81 -9.13 -2.69 5.50
C PHE A 81 -7.80 -2.66 6.25
N TYR A 82 -7.59 -1.66 7.08
CA TYR A 82 -6.39 -1.59 7.91
C TYR A 82 -6.69 -0.98 9.27
N ALA A 83 -5.87 -1.36 10.25
CA ALA A 83 -5.80 -0.71 11.54
C ALA A 83 -4.34 -0.48 11.91
N SER A 84 -3.99 0.73 12.34
CA SER A 84 -2.61 1.08 12.69
C SER A 84 -2.55 1.79 14.03
N LEU A 85 -1.54 1.46 14.83
CA LEU A 85 -1.18 2.15 16.07
C LEU A 85 0.14 2.89 15.85
N ASP A 86 0.07 4.21 15.72
CA ASP A 86 1.25 5.04 15.51
C ASP A 86 1.65 5.74 16.82
N ALA A 87 2.75 5.28 17.42
CA ALA A 87 3.31 5.92 18.61
C ALA A 87 3.92 7.30 18.32
N ASN A 88 4.27 7.62 17.07
CA ASN A 88 4.77 8.95 16.71
C ASN A 88 3.66 9.99 16.73
N ASP A 89 2.49 9.64 16.23
CA ASP A 89 1.32 10.51 16.17
C ASP A 89 0.36 10.28 17.35
N LYS A 90 0.74 9.42 18.31
CA LYS A 90 -0.08 8.94 19.43
C LYS A 90 -1.50 8.57 18.97
N SER A 91 -1.60 7.89 17.83
CA SER A 91 -2.86 7.74 17.12
C SER A 91 -3.20 6.29 16.81
N PHE A 92 -4.51 6.04 16.78
CA PHE A 92 -5.10 4.82 16.26
C PHE A 92 -5.88 5.17 15.01
N ALA A 93 -5.63 4.49 13.90
CA ALA A 93 -6.36 4.71 12.66
C ALA A 93 -7.06 3.44 12.19
N LEU A 94 -8.26 3.61 11.64
CA LEU A 94 -9.04 2.60 10.94
C LEU A 94 -9.38 3.12 9.54
N GLY A 95 -9.21 2.30 8.51
CA GLY A 95 -9.52 2.75 7.16
C GLY A 95 -9.74 1.63 6.16
N ALA A 96 -10.05 2.04 4.94
CA ALA A 96 -10.29 1.20 3.80
C ALA A 96 -9.49 1.69 2.58
N ASN A 97 -9.10 0.75 1.73
CA ASN A 97 -8.42 1.02 0.47
C ASN A 97 -9.29 0.62 -0.72
N PHE A 98 -9.32 1.47 -1.74
CA PHE A 98 -10.01 1.26 -3.01
C PHE A 98 -9.00 1.39 -4.13
N ASP A 99 -9.00 0.46 -5.09
CA ASP A 99 -8.05 0.49 -6.19
C ASP A 99 -8.68 0.73 -7.57
N SER A 100 -7.80 1.03 -8.52
CA SER A 100 -8.15 1.24 -9.93
C SER A 100 -8.65 -0.01 -10.66
N ARG A 101 -8.45 -1.21 -10.11
CA ARG A 101 -8.67 -2.48 -10.80
C ARG A 101 -10.12 -2.93 -10.74
N ARG A 102 -10.88 -2.53 -9.71
CA ARG A 102 -12.31 -2.85 -9.54
C ARG A 102 -12.60 -4.35 -9.70
N GLY A 103 -11.75 -5.21 -9.13
CA GLY A 103 -11.86 -6.66 -9.21
C GLY A 103 -11.20 -7.31 -10.45
N LYS A 104 -10.61 -6.54 -11.36
CA LYS A 104 -9.83 -7.08 -12.49
C LYS A 104 -8.40 -7.39 -12.08
N LEU A 105 -8.17 -8.64 -11.67
CA LEU A 105 -6.90 -9.12 -11.08
C LEU A 105 -5.65 -8.80 -11.92
N LEU A 106 -5.76 -8.83 -13.25
CA LEU A 106 -4.65 -8.59 -14.17
C LEU A 106 -4.46 -7.12 -14.56
N ALA A 107 -5.42 -6.25 -14.28
CA ALA A 107 -5.32 -4.85 -14.64
C ALA A 107 -4.18 -4.16 -13.85
N PRO A 108 -3.47 -3.18 -14.43
CA PRO A 108 -2.47 -2.42 -13.73
C PRO A 108 -3.06 -1.69 -12.52
N LEU A 109 -2.38 -1.85 -11.39
CA LEU A 109 -2.65 -1.07 -10.20
C LEU A 109 -2.02 0.31 -10.40
N GLN A 110 -2.82 1.26 -10.89
CA GLN A 110 -2.38 2.61 -11.21
C GLN A 110 -2.57 3.56 -10.04
N TRP A 111 -3.66 3.38 -9.29
CA TRP A 111 -3.94 4.22 -8.14
C TRP A 111 -4.64 3.45 -7.03
N VAL A 112 -4.44 3.94 -5.80
CA VAL A 112 -5.13 3.52 -4.59
C VAL A 112 -5.66 4.77 -3.90
N LEU A 113 -6.94 4.74 -3.54
CA LEU A 113 -7.58 5.72 -2.68
C LEU A 113 -7.75 5.09 -1.31
N SER A 114 -7.13 5.68 -0.29
CA SER A 114 -7.29 5.30 1.10
C SER A 114 -8.14 6.35 1.81
N THR A 115 -9.08 5.91 2.62
CA THR A 115 -9.85 6.78 3.52
C THR A 115 -9.99 6.12 4.87
N GLY A 116 -10.07 6.91 5.92
CA GLY A 116 -10.18 6.37 7.26
C GLY A 116 -10.47 7.42 8.31
N VAL A 117 -10.68 6.94 9.52
CA VAL A 117 -10.80 7.72 10.74
C VAL A 117 -9.52 7.51 11.55
N LYS A 118 -8.96 8.61 12.06
CA LYS A 118 -7.81 8.61 12.94
C LYS A 118 -8.21 9.25 14.27
N ILE A 119 -7.90 8.56 15.35
CA ILE A 119 -8.16 8.98 16.71
C ILE A 119 -6.82 9.29 17.37
N LYS A 120 -6.64 10.50 17.88
CA LYS A 120 -5.43 10.91 18.60
C LYS A 120 -5.64 10.82 20.11
N SER A 121 -4.62 10.35 20.81
CA SER A 121 -4.59 10.35 22.28
C SER A 121 -3.89 11.61 22.77
N ALA A 122 -4.61 12.46 23.50
CA ALA A 122 -4.04 13.64 24.14
C ALA A 122 -3.18 13.28 25.37
N ASN A 123 -3.66 12.37 26.24
CA ASN A 123 -3.03 12.01 27.52
C ASN A 123 -3.21 10.51 27.82
N ASP A 124 -2.30 9.67 27.32
CA ASP A 124 -2.16 8.21 27.59
C ASP A 124 -3.37 7.31 27.23
N PHE A 125 -4.57 7.86 27.07
CA PHE A 125 -5.80 7.18 26.69
C PHE A 125 -6.59 8.00 25.65
N ALA A 126 -6.85 7.39 24.49
CA ALA A 126 -7.64 7.97 23.42
C ALA A 126 -9.14 8.00 23.82
N THR A 127 -9.59 9.14 24.36
CA THR A 127 -10.99 9.32 24.75
C THR A 127 -11.83 9.71 23.55
N VAL A 128 -12.70 8.80 23.08
CA VAL A 128 -13.59 9.03 21.93
C VAL A 128 -14.93 9.64 22.35
N TYR A 129 -15.41 9.31 23.54
CA TYR A 129 -16.72 9.71 24.07
C TYR A 129 -16.62 10.01 25.56
N LYS A 130 -17.15 11.15 25.99
CA LYS A 130 -17.15 11.57 27.40
C LYS A 130 -18.39 12.40 27.70
N ASN A 131 -19.06 12.09 28.81
CA ASN A 131 -20.18 12.87 29.35
C ASN A 131 -21.35 13.12 28.38
N GLY A 132 -21.64 12.21 27.45
CA GLY A 132 -22.74 12.40 26.49
C GLY A 132 -22.28 12.77 25.08
N ASP A 133 -21.04 13.26 24.94
CA ASP A 133 -20.54 13.89 23.71
C ASP A 133 -19.28 13.21 23.16
N PHE A 134 -19.19 13.17 21.83
CA PHE A 134 -17.97 12.77 21.13
C PHE A 134 -16.89 13.83 21.31
N GLN A 135 -15.65 13.38 21.51
CA GLN A 135 -14.49 14.27 21.59
C GLN A 135 -14.00 14.56 20.15
N GLU A 136 -14.72 15.43 19.45
CA GLU A 136 -14.52 15.71 18.02
C GLU A 136 -13.13 16.29 17.69
N ASP A 137 -12.45 16.89 18.67
CA ASP A 137 -11.08 17.37 18.59
C ASP A 137 -10.03 16.23 18.56
N ASN A 138 -10.39 15.06 19.09
CA ASN A 138 -9.53 13.88 19.12
C ASN A 138 -9.78 12.92 17.96
N ILE A 139 -10.78 13.17 17.11
CA ILE A 139 -11.17 12.30 16.01
C ILE A 139 -11.07 13.10 14.71
N GLY A 140 -10.42 12.54 13.69
CA GLY A 140 -10.33 13.15 12.38
C GLY A 140 -10.46 12.16 11.25
N ALA A 141 -10.64 12.68 10.04
CA ALA A 141 -10.61 11.89 8.82
C ALA A 141 -9.26 12.00 8.13
N THR A 142 -8.87 10.93 7.45
CA THR A 142 -7.78 10.92 6.48
C THR A 142 -8.32 10.58 5.10
N LEU A 143 -7.78 11.28 4.10
CA LEU A 143 -7.97 10.97 2.70
C LEU A 143 -6.61 10.97 2.02
N LYS A 144 -6.28 9.86 1.36
CA LYS A 144 -5.01 9.67 0.69
C LYS A 144 -5.22 9.13 -0.72
N ALA A 145 -4.63 9.77 -1.69
CA ALA A 145 -4.55 9.29 -3.05
C ALA A 145 -3.11 8.91 -3.38
N THR A 146 -2.88 7.67 -3.79
CA THR A 146 -1.57 7.16 -4.19
C THR A 146 -1.58 6.83 -5.67
N LEU A 147 -0.65 7.40 -6.43
CA LEU A 147 -0.33 7.03 -7.80
C LEU A 147 0.86 6.06 -7.79
N ILE A 148 0.68 4.90 -8.40
CA ILE A 148 1.67 3.83 -8.49
C ILE A 148 2.16 3.76 -9.92
N PHE A 149 3.47 3.78 -10.09
CA PHE A 149 4.09 3.69 -11.40
C PHE A 149 4.39 2.23 -11.76
N ASP A 150 4.67 1.99 -13.04
CA ASP A 150 5.15 0.70 -13.48
C ASP A 150 6.47 0.38 -12.79
N GLY A 151 6.49 -0.75 -12.09
CA GLY A 151 7.71 -1.25 -11.52
C GLY A 151 8.55 -2.03 -12.55
N ASN A 152 9.78 -2.33 -12.16
CA ASN A 152 10.77 -2.98 -13.02
C ASN A 152 11.35 -4.23 -12.35
N VAL A 153 11.61 -5.26 -13.15
CA VAL A 153 12.33 -6.46 -12.71
C VAL A 153 13.62 -6.57 -13.51
N ASN A 154 14.73 -6.72 -12.80
CA ASN A 154 16.02 -6.94 -13.42
C ASN A 154 16.37 -8.43 -13.42
N PHE A 155 16.65 -8.97 -14.60
CA PHE A 155 16.98 -10.40 -14.80
C PHE A 155 18.46 -10.68 -15.01
N THR A 156 19.36 -9.73 -14.74
CA THR A 156 20.79 -9.91 -15.01
C THR A 156 21.32 -11.20 -14.37
N SER A 157 21.91 -12.06 -15.19
CA SER A 157 22.47 -13.36 -14.77
C SER A 157 23.75 -13.17 -13.95
N PHE A 158 24.13 -14.21 -13.19
CA PHE A 158 25.34 -14.20 -12.38
C PHE A 158 26.25 -15.36 -12.76
N ASN A 159 27.55 -15.11 -12.95
CA ASN A 159 28.56 -16.12 -13.23
C ASN A 159 29.82 -15.77 -12.43
N LYS A 160 30.15 -16.60 -11.44
CA LYS A 160 31.37 -16.46 -10.67
C LYS A 160 31.90 -17.86 -10.35
N LYS A 161 33.16 -18.13 -10.73
CA LYS A 161 33.98 -19.31 -10.39
C LYS A 161 33.19 -20.51 -9.86
N GLY A 162 32.59 -21.30 -10.76
CA GLY A 162 31.89 -22.55 -10.45
C GLY A 162 30.38 -22.42 -10.15
N PHE A 163 29.85 -21.20 -10.02
CA PHE A 163 28.41 -20.97 -9.84
C PHE A 163 27.84 -20.07 -10.93
N LYS A 164 26.90 -20.61 -11.71
CA LYS A 164 26.23 -19.92 -12.81
C LYS A 164 24.72 -19.91 -12.56
N LYS A 165 24.12 -18.72 -12.51
CA LYS A 165 22.67 -18.52 -12.45
C LYS A 165 22.21 -17.80 -13.72
N LEU A 166 21.79 -18.61 -14.69
CA LEU A 166 21.28 -18.19 -16.00
C LEU A 166 19.79 -17.87 -15.92
N ARG A 167 19.46 -16.70 -15.37
CA ARG A 167 18.07 -16.30 -15.11
C ARG A 167 17.23 -16.22 -16.39
N THR A 168 17.73 -15.48 -17.38
CA THR A 168 17.07 -15.30 -18.68
C THR A 168 16.73 -16.62 -19.37
N GLN A 169 17.71 -17.52 -19.49
CA GLN A 169 17.51 -18.81 -20.16
C GLN A 169 16.58 -19.74 -19.38
N ALA A 170 16.69 -19.75 -18.05
CA ALA A 170 15.78 -20.53 -17.21
C ALA A 170 14.32 -20.09 -17.37
N ILE A 171 14.09 -18.76 -17.42
CA ILE A 171 12.77 -18.18 -17.63
C ILE A 171 12.25 -18.52 -19.04
N GLN A 172 13.04 -18.35 -20.10
CA GLN A 172 12.65 -18.72 -21.46
C GLN A 172 12.30 -20.21 -21.60
N ASN A 173 13.07 -21.10 -20.98
CA ASN A 173 12.77 -22.54 -20.99
C ASN A 173 11.45 -22.85 -20.26
N HIS A 174 11.21 -22.14 -19.15
CA HIS A 174 9.95 -22.24 -18.43
C HIS A 174 8.76 -21.72 -19.26
N HIS A 175 8.93 -20.62 -20.00
CA HIS A 175 7.92 -20.11 -20.93
C HIS A 175 7.51 -21.17 -21.94
N ASN A 176 8.47 -21.80 -22.62
CA ASN A 176 8.16 -22.85 -23.60
C ASN A 176 7.37 -24.01 -22.97
N THR A 177 7.68 -24.34 -21.72
CA THR A 177 6.97 -25.38 -20.96
C THR A 177 5.53 -24.96 -20.64
N LEU A 178 5.33 -23.71 -20.20
CA LEU A 178 3.99 -23.16 -19.93
C LEU A 178 3.16 -23.05 -21.21
N GLU A 179 3.74 -22.52 -22.28
CA GLU A 179 3.06 -22.38 -23.57
C GLU A 179 2.59 -23.74 -24.11
N ALA A 180 3.45 -24.77 -24.04
CA ALA A 180 3.06 -26.13 -24.41
C ALA A 180 1.92 -26.67 -23.52
N LYS A 181 2.01 -26.47 -22.21
CA LYS A 181 0.97 -26.90 -21.24
C LYS A 181 -0.39 -26.27 -21.55
N TYR A 182 -0.44 -24.95 -21.76
CA TYR A 182 -1.70 -24.22 -21.95
C TYR A 182 -2.29 -24.42 -23.35
N ASN A 183 -1.45 -24.58 -24.39
CA ASN A 183 -1.92 -25.03 -25.71
C ASN A 183 -2.56 -26.42 -25.63
N ALA A 184 -1.86 -27.40 -25.02
CA ALA A 184 -2.39 -28.75 -24.87
C ALA A 184 -3.68 -28.80 -24.03
N ALA A 185 -3.80 -27.94 -23.01
CA ALA A 185 -5.03 -27.84 -22.21
C ALA A 185 -6.22 -27.28 -23.01
N ALA A 186 -6.00 -26.28 -23.87
CA ALA A 186 -7.03 -25.76 -24.77
C ALA A 186 -7.45 -26.82 -25.80
N ASP A 187 -6.48 -27.50 -26.41
CA ASP A 187 -6.75 -28.58 -27.38
C ASP A 187 -7.54 -29.72 -26.73
N LYS A 188 -7.10 -30.19 -25.56
CA LYS A 188 -7.80 -31.22 -24.79
C LYS A 188 -9.24 -30.82 -24.46
N PHE A 189 -9.47 -29.58 -24.05
CA PHE A 189 -10.82 -29.10 -23.79
C PHE A 189 -11.68 -29.13 -25.06
N ASN A 190 -11.11 -28.67 -26.18
CA ASN A 190 -11.78 -28.65 -27.48
C ASN A 190 -12.13 -30.05 -28.01
N THR A 191 -11.31 -31.06 -27.71
CA THR A 191 -11.54 -32.44 -28.15
C THR A 191 -12.43 -33.23 -27.19
N GLU A 192 -12.28 -33.06 -25.88
CA GLU A 192 -12.91 -33.94 -24.89
C GLU A 192 -14.10 -33.33 -24.14
N SER A 193 -14.17 -32.00 -24.01
CA SER A 193 -15.11 -31.34 -23.09
C SER A 193 -16.05 -30.31 -23.74
N LEU A 194 -15.69 -29.79 -24.92
CA LEU A 194 -16.43 -28.71 -25.57
C LEU A 194 -17.88 -29.08 -25.89
N SER A 195 -18.15 -30.30 -26.35
CA SER A 195 -19.51 -30.74 -26.67
C SER A 195 -20.43 -30.69 -25.46
N GLY A 196 -20.02 -31.30 -24.34
CA GLY A 196 -20.77 -31.29 -23.09
C GLY A 196 -20.93 -29.88 -22.52
N PHE A 197 -19.90 -29.03 -22.66
CA PHE A 197 -19.95 -27.64 -22.24
C PHE A 197 -20.98 -26.83 -23.06
N THR A 198 -20.95 -26.94 -24.39
CA THR A 198 -21.90 -26.28 -25.29
C THR A 198 -23.33 -26.69 -25.00
N THR A 199 -23.60 -27.99 -24.85
CA THR A 199 -24.94 -28.48 -24.49
C THR A 199 -25.40 -27.89 -23.16
N LYS A 200 -24.51 -27.82 -22.15
CA LYS A 200 -24.84 -27.27 -20.85
C LYS A 200 -25.21 -25.78 -20.92
N ILE A 201 -24.45 -24.97 -21.63
CA ILE A 201 -24.70 -23.52 -21.74
C ILE A 201 -25.97 -23.24 -22.55
N ASN A 202 -26.13 -23.87 -23.72
CA ASN A 202 -27.33 -23.66 -24.53
C ASN A 202 -28.60 -24.09 -23.79
N ASN A 203 -28.55 -25.24 -23.09
CA ASN A 203 -29.68 -25.66 -22.26
C ASN A 203 -29.99 -24.67 -21.14
N ALA A 204 -29.01 -23.97 -20.59
CA ALA A 204 -29.24 -22.99 -19.53
C ALA A 204 -29.82 -21.68 -20.10
N ASP A 205 -29.31 -21.21 -21.25
CA ASP A 205 -29.78 -20.03 -21.99
C ASP A 205 -31.26 -20.16 -22.40
N ASP A 206 -31.72 -21.38 -22.69
CA ASP A 206 -33.13 -21.67 -23.00
C ASP A 206 -34.10 -21.38 -21.82
N TYR A 207 -33.61 -21.35 -20.58
CA TYR A 207 -34.44 -21.17 -19.37
C TYR A 207 -34.13 -19.90 -18.58
N ASP A 208 -32.98 -19.27 -18.82
CA ASP A 208 -32.53 -18.10 -18.08
C ASP A 208 -31.77 -17.15 -19.02
N SER A 209 -32.41 -16.03 -19.35
CA SER A 209 -31.86 -15.01 -20.24
C SER A 209 -30.68 -14.23 -19.65
N ASP A 210 -30.42 -14.39 -18.35
CA ASP A 210 -29.27 -13.78 -17.68
C ASP A 210 -28.01 -14.67 -17.80
N VAL A 211 -28.13 -15.86 -18.40
CA VAL A 211 -26.99 -16.75 -18.68
C VAL A 211 -26.11 -16.14 -19.78
N ASP A 212 -24.81 -16.11 -19.52
CA ASP A 212 -23.85 -15.63 -20.51
C ASP A 212 -23.80 -16.56 -21.73
N SER A 213 -23.76 -15.94 -22.92
CA SER A 213 -23.60 -16.69 -24.17
C SER A 213 -22.38 -17.62 -24.12
N LEU A 214 -22.43 -18.74 -24.86
CA LEU A 214 -21.31 -19.68 -25.00
C LEU A 214 -19.97 -18.97 -25.30
N LYS A 215 -20.00 -17.91 -26.10
CA LYS A 215 -18.83 -17.13 -26.46
C LYS A 215 -18.24 -16.39 -25.26
N GLU A 216 -19.07 -15.75 -24.45
CA GLU A 216 -18.61 -15.06 -23.23
C GLU A 216 -18.11 -16.06 -22.18
N GLU A 217 -18.76 -17.22 -22.04
CA GLU A 217 -18.29 -18.29 -21.15
C GLU A 217 -16.93 -18.90 -21.59
N LEU A 218 -16.73 -19.13 -22.90
CA LEU A 218 -15.43 -19.55 -23.43
C LEU A 218 -14.35 -18.48 -23.21
N LYS A 219 -14.71 -17.19 -23.34
CA LYS A 219 -13.81 -16.06 -23.08
C LYS A 219 -13.44 -15.96 -21.60
N LYS A 220 -14.38 -16.11 -20.67
CA LYS A 220 -14.08 -16.21 -19.22
C LYS A 220 -13.13 -17.36 -18.92
N LYS A 221 -13.32 -18.52 -19.58
CA LYS A 221 -12.44 -19.68 -19.41
C LYS A 221 -11.03 -19.44 -19.97
N LYS A 222 -10.91 -18.74 -21.10
CA LYS A 222 -9.62 -18.27 -21.65
C LYS A 222 -8.94 -17.30 -20.67
N GLU A 223 -9.68 -16.33 -20.13
CA GLU A 223 -9.17 -15.36 -19.15
C GLU A 223 -8.71 -16.03 -17.85
N ALA A 224 -9.47 -16.99 -17.33
CA ALA A 224 -9.06 -17.79 -16.17
C ALA A 224 -7.76 -18.56 -16.44
N ALA A 225 -7.64 -19.22 -17.60
CA ALA A 225 -6.41 -19.92 -18.00
C ALA A 225 -5.22 -18.96 -18.14
N TYR A 226 -5.43 -17.76 -18.67
CA TYR A 226 -4.42 -16.71 -18.72
C TYR A 226 -3.94 -16.35 -17.30
N ILE A 227 -4.87 -16.09 -16.37
CA ILE A 227 -4.56 -15.72 -14.98
C ILE A 227 -3.69 -16.80 -14.33
N GLU A 228 -4.07 -18.06 -14.48
CA GLU A 228 -3.32 -19.18 -13.91
C GLU A 228 -1.93 -19.32 -14.54
N MET A 229 -1.81 -19.13 -15.86
CA MET A 229 -0.51 -19.11 -16.55
C MET A 229 0.41 -18.01 -15.99
N ALA A 230 -0.12 -16.79 -15.79
CA ALA A 230 0.62 -15.67 -15.22
C ALA A 230 1.05 -15.94 -13.77
N LYS A 231 0.16 -16.52 -12.95
CA LYS A 231 0.47 -16.89 -11.55
C LYS A 231 1.55 -17.96 -11.48
N GLU A 232 1.49 -18.99 -12.32
CA GLU A 232 2.49 -20.06 -12.38
C GLU A 232 3.88 -19.51 -12.72
N GLU A 233 3.96 -18.64 -13.74
CA GLU A 233 5.24 -18.05 -14.14
C GLU A 233 5.80 -17.11 -13.06
N VAL A 234 4.96 -16.28 -12.44
CA VAL A 234 5.35 -15.46 -11.28
C VAL A 234 5.86 -16.35 -10.13
N ALA A 235 5.15 -17.42 -9.79
CA ALA A 235 5.54 -18.35 -8.73
C ALA A 235 6.90 -19.01 -9.04
N TYR A 236 7.15 -19.38 -10.30
CA TYR A 236 8.44 -19.91 -10.74
C TYR A 236 9.56 -18.88 -10.53
N ILE A 237 9.35 -17.63 -10.98
CA ILE A 237 10.32 -16.54 -10.85
C ILE A 237 10.64 -16.26 -9.38
N GLU A 238 9.63 -16.22 -8.51
CA GLU A 238 9.79 -15.92 -7.09
C GLU A 238 10.45 -17.06 -6.31
N THR A 239 9.91 -18.28 -6.44
CA THR A 239 10.39 -19.48 -5.72
C THR A 239 11.85 -19.78 -6.04
N HIS A 240 12.21 -19.71 -7.32
CA HIS A 240 13.57 -20.01 -7.78
C HIS A 240 14.47 -18.76 -7.78
N LYS A 241 13.98 -17.60 -7.31
CA LYS A 241 14.74 -16.35 -7.21
C LYS A 241 15.35 -15.97 -8.57
N MET A 242 14.57 -16.09 -9.66
CA MET A 242 15.01 -15.87 -11.04
C MET A 242 15.07 -14.40 -11.45
N TYR A 243 15.19 -13.49 -10.49
CA TYR A 243 15.48 -12.08 -10.70
C TYR A 243 16.72 -11.68 -9.90
N LYS A 244 17.34 -10.56 -10.25
CA LYS A 244 18.40 -9.92 -9.46
C LYS A 244 17.77 -8.99 -8.43
N TYR A 245 16.92 -8.09 -8.90
CA TYR A 245 16.13 -7.19 -8.06
C TYR A 245 14.80 -6.82 -8.73
N ILE A 246 13.87 -6.35 -7.91
CA ILE A 246 12.58 -5.80 -8.30
C ILE A 246 12.53 -4.38 -7.74
N THR A 247 12.03 -3.41 -8.50
CA THR A 247 11.87 -2.03 -8.04
C THR A 247 10.48 -1.49 -8.32
N ASN A 248 9.96 -0.66 -7.43
CA ASN A 248 8.75 0.10 -7.67
C ASN A 248 8.87 1.52 -7.10
N LYS A 249 8.03 2.42 -7.57
CA LYS A 249 7.93 3.79 -7.08
C LYS A 249 6.47 4.22 -7.05
N TRP A 250 6.12 5.07 -6.09
CA TRP A 250 4.78 5.64 -5.97
C TRP A 250 4.85 7.00 -5.30
N ILE A 251 3.85 7.83 -5.60
CA ILE A 251 3.68 9.16 -5.01
C ILE A 251 2.31 9.18 -4.36
N SER A 252 2.21 9.76 -3.16
CA SER A 252 0.91 9.93 -2.49
C SER A 252 0.70 11.36 -2.03
N VAL A 253 -0.53 11.82 -2.11
CA VAL A 253 -1.00 13.02 -1.42
C VAL A 253 -1.97 12.55 -0.33
N GLU A 254 -1.73 12.97 0.90
CA GLU A 254 -2.56 12.67 2.06
C GLU A 254 -2.99 13.96 2.75
N VAL A 255 -4.24 14.03 3.17
CA VAL A 255 -4.77 15.10 4.00
C VAL A 255 -5.41 14.48 5.24
N TYR A 256 -5.05 15.01 6.41
CA TYR A 256 -5.68 14.73 7.68
C TYR A 256 -6.27 16.01 8.28
N ALA A 257 -7.51 15.92 8.74
CA ALA A 257 -8.18 16.98 9.48
C ALA A 257 -9.06 16.40 10.61
N PRO A 258 -9.02 16.98 11.83
CA PRO A 258 -9.95 16.67 12.91
C PRO A 258 -11.38 17.13 12.54
N PHE A 259 -12.39 16.51 13.14
CA PHE A 259 -13.78 16.90 12.91
C PHE A 259 -14.14 18.20 13.63
N GLY A 260 -13.55 18.45 14.80
CA GLY A 260 -13.75 19.64 15.61
C GLY A 260 -12.51 20.53 15.71
N GLU A 261 -12.73 21.74 16.22
CA GLU A 261 -11.65 22.65 16.62
C GLU A 261 -11.11 22.29 18.00
N ASN A 262 -9.80 22.36 18.16
CA ASN A 262 -9.16 22.26 19.46
C ASN A 262 -9.41 23.56 20.24
N THR A 263 -9.86 23.44 21.49
CA THR A 263 -10.04 24.59 22.38
C THR A 263 -8.94 24.63 23.43
N TYR A 264 -8.12 25.68 23.42
CA TYR A 264 -7.09 25.91 24.41
C TYR A 264 -7.49 27.03 25.37
N ARG A 265 -7.31 26.82 26.67
CA ARG A 265 -7.37 27.89 27.67
C ARG A 265 -5.95 28.35 27.96
N VAL A 266 -5.64 29.61 27.66
CA VAL A 266 -4.26 30.13 27.73
C VAL A 266 -4.17 31.41 28.53
N THR A 267 -3.02 31.62 29.16
CA THR A 267 -2.63 32.88 29.80
C THR A 267 -1.13 33.12 29.62
N PRO A 268 -0.67 34.37 29.42
CA PRO A 268 0.77 34.65 29.36
C PRO A 268 1.50 34.40 30.69
N ASP A 269 0.79 34.49 31.82
CA ASP A 269 1.34 34.36 33.17
C ASP A 269 0.26 33.93 34.20
N LEU A 270 0.68 33.57 35.41
CA LEU A 270 -0.22 33.12 36.49
C LEU A 270 -1.10 34.23 37.09
N SER A 271 -0.83 35.51 36.77
CA SER A 271 -1.57 36.67 37.27
C SER A 271 -2.69 37.13 36.33
N THR A 272 -2.69 36.65 35.10
CA THR A 272 -3.65 37.01 34.06
C THR A 272 -4.76 35.95 33.97
N ALA A 273 -6.00 36.39 33.71
CA ALA A 273 -7.13 35.48 33.56
C ALA A 273 -6.98 34.60 32.29
N LEU A 274 -7.37 33.34 32.39
CA LEU A 274 -7.40 32.42 31.26
C LEU A 274 -8.34 32.93 30.15
N SER A 275 -7.84 32.93 28.92
CA SER A 275 -8.62 33.21 27.71
C SER A 275 -8.79 31.95 26.87
N LYS A 276 -9.95 31.77 26.25
CA LYS A 276 -10.19 30.67 25.30
C LYS A 276 -9.64 31.03 23.92
N LYS A 277 -8.97 30.07 23.29
CA LYS A 277 -8.47 30.13 21.91
C LYS A 277 -8.94 28.90 21.16
N TYR A 278 -9.36 29.10 19.92
CA TYR A 278 -9.85 28.06 19.04
C TYR A 278 -8.81 27.79 17.96
N PHE A 279 -8.63 26.52 17.60
CA PHE A 279 -7.59 26.11 16.69
C PHE A 279 -8.01 24.91 15.85
N TYR A 280 -7.94 25.04 14.54
CA TYR A 280 -8.23 23.95 13.63
C TYR A 280 -6.93 23.37 13.07
N ALA A 281 -6.49 22.24 13.64
CA ALA A 281 -5.30 21.55 13.16
C ALA A 281 -5.55 20.93 11.78
N PHE A 282 -4.58 20.94 10.88
CA PHE A 282 -4.62 20.09 9.70
C PHE A 282 -3.21 19.70 9.27
N THR A 283 -3.10 18.62 8.53
CA THR A 283 -1.83 18.20 7.92
C THR A 283 -2.08 17.75 6.49
N SER A 284 -1.28 18.27 5.57
CA SER A 284 -1.20 17.80 4.20
C SER A 284 0.20 17.27 3.94
N THR A 285 0.30 16.08 3.37
CA THR A 285 1.57 15.38 3.12
C THR A 285 1.65 14.97 1.66
N LEU A 286 2.71 15.39 0.97
CA LEU A 286 3.14 14.81 -0.30
C LEU A 286 4.28 13.84 -0.01
N SER A 287 4.14 12.58 -0.42
CA SER A 287 5.18 11.55 -0.23
C SER A 287 5.65 11.00 -1.58
N ALA A 288 6.96 10.80 -1.71
CA ALA A 288 7.58 10.09 -2.82
C ALA A 288 8.33 8.88 -2.27
N ASN A 289 8.06 7.71 -2.84
CA ASN A 289 8.54 6.44 -2.32
C ASN A 289 9.23 5.63 -3.42
N TYR A 290 10.29 4.92 -3.03
CA TYR A 290 11.02 4.00 -3.89
C TYR A 290 11.37 2.72 -3.12
N MET A 291 11.12 1.58 -3.75
CA MET A 291 11.47 0.26 -3.25
C MET A 291 12.46 -0.41 -4.20
N ARG A 292 13.42 -1.15 -3.62
CA ARG A 292 14.23 -2.13 -4.32
C ARG A 292 14.42 -3.39 -3.48
N GLN A 293 13.91 -4.52 -3.96
CA GLN A 293 14.09 -5.83 -3.33
C GLN A 293 15.03 -6.71 -4.14
N TYR A 294 16.06 -7.24 -3.51
CA TYR A 294 17.01 -8.18 -4.12
C TYR A 294 16.60 -9.63 -3.87
N SER A 295 16.94 -10.52 -4.80
CA SER A 295 16.59 -11.95 -4.68
C SER A 295 17.34 -12.69 -3.58
N ASN A 296 18.39 -12.10 -3.00
CA ASN A 296 19.08 -12.62 -1.83
C ASN A 296 18.38 -12.28 -0.49
N GLY A 297 17.23 -11.60 -0.51
CA GLY A 297 16.48 -11.28 0.70
C GLY A 297 16.89 -9.98 1.40
N ILE A 298 17.61 -9.10 0.70
CA ILE A 298 17.88 -7.72 1.11
C ILE A 298 16.86 -6.80 0.42
N SER A 299 16.30 -5.83 1.13
CA SER A 299 15.44 -4.79 0.54
C SER A 299 15.83 -3.40 1.00
N LEU A 300 15.66 -2.44 0.10
CA LEU A 300 15.91 -1.02 0.30
C LEU A 300 14.60 -0.27 0.05
N PHE A 301 14.29 0.65 0.94
CA PHE A 301 13.16 1.56 0.85
C PHE A 301 13.65 2.98 1.05
N PHE A 302 13.11 3.91 0.28
CA PHE A 302 13.40 5.32 0.41
C PHE A 302 12.09 6.07 0.39
N LYS A 303 11.88 6.88 1.42
CA LYS A 303 10.71 7.72 1.58
C LYS A 303 11.15 9.16 1.75
N GLY A 304 10.53 10.05 0.98
CA GLY A 304 10.64 11.49 1.14
C GLY A 304 9.25 12.08 1.34
N ASN A 305 9.06 12.88 2.39
CA ASN A 305 7.81 13.58 2.65
C ASN A 305 8.03 15.09 2.61
N LEU A 306 7.05 15.80 2.06
CA LEU A 306 6.86 17.23 2.23
C LEU A 306 5.52 17.41 2.96
N ASP A 307 5.60 17.90 4.19
CA ASP A 307 4.46 18.11 5.07
C ASP A 307 4.16 19.60 5.21
N VAL A 308 2.88 19.96 5.20
CA VAL A 308 2.38 21.28 5.59
C VAL A 308 1.43 21.06 6.76
N LYS A 309 1.80 21.59 7.93
CA LYS A 309 1.11 21.39 9.20
C LYS A 309 0.62 22.75 9.71
N HIS A 310 -0.67 22.91 9.95
CA HIS A 310 -1.15 24.02 10.77
C HIS A 310 -1.01 23.59 12.23
N ASN A 311 -0.16 24.30 12.97
CA ASN A 311 0.25 23.99 14.34
C ASN A 311 0.18 25.24 15.24
N ASN A 312 0.41 25.03 16.53
CA ASN A 312 0.58 26.10 17.50
C ASN A 312 1.68 25.74 18.50
N ASN A 313 2.11 26.70 19.30
CA ASN A 313 3.19 26.48 20.26
C ASN A 313 2.88 25.45 21.36
N ILE A 314 1.62 25.30 21.78
CA ILE A 314 1.23 24.25 22.74
C ILE A 314 1.51 22.85 22.16
N MET A 315 1.20 22.64 20.89
CA MET A 315 1.43 21.36 20.20
C MET A 315 2.92 21.09 19.95
N VAL A 316 3.68 22.11 19.52
CA VAL A 316 5.12 21.97 19.22
C VAL A 316 5.93 21.69 20.48
N ASP A 317 5.66 22.42 21.57
CA ASP A 317 6.38 22.25 22.83
C ASP A 317 5.82 21.11 23.69
N ASN A 318 4.73 20.45 23.25
CA ASN A 318 3.98 19.45 24.01
C ASN A 318 3.72 19.94 25.45
N LEU A 319 3.23 21.18 25.59
CA LEU A 319 3.03 21.80 26.89
C LEU A 319 1.98 21.02 27.69
N GLU A 320 2.23 20.86 28.98
CA GLU A 320 1.24 20.31 29.91
C GLU A 320 0.34 21.43 30.44
N SER A 321 -0.96 21.14 30.58
CA SER A 321 -1.90 22.06 31.22
C SER A 321 -1.69 22.06 32.73
N GLN A 322 -1.82 23.23 33.36
CA GLN A 322 -1.75 23.41 34.80
C GLN A 322 -3.13 23.77 35.35
N ALA A 323 -3.42 23.33 36.58
CA ALA A 323 -4.68 23.64 37.25
C ALA A 323 -4.66 25.07 37.82
N PHE A 324 -5.60 25.92 37.36
CA PHE A 324 -5.83 27.25 37.92
C PHE A 324 -6.97 27.18 38.93
N GLN A 325 -6.64 27.46 40.20
CA GLN A 325 -7.58 27.40 41.30
C GLN A 325 -8.01 28.81 41.72
N SER A 326 -9.32 29.02 41.77
CA SER A 326 -9.90 30.15 42.50
C SER A 326 -10.17 29.72 43.94
N THR A 327 -9.91 30.62 44.88
CA THR A 327 -10.15 30.36 46.30
C THR A 327 -11.14 31.38 46.88
N ALA A 328 -11.95 30.94 47.82
CA ALA A 328 -12.78 31.80 48.64
C ALA A 328 -12.57 31.48 50.12
N LEU A 329 -12.79 32.48 50.98
CA LEU A 329 -12.81 32.29 52.43
C LEU A 329 -14.14 31.64 52.84
N GLY A 330 -14.07 30.44 53.40
CA GLY A 330 -15.22 29.76 54.02
C GLY A 330 -15.58 30.38 55.38
N ALA A 331 -16.74 29.98 55.90
CA ALA A 331 -17.31 30.52 57.15
C ALA A 331 -16.41 30.38 58.41
N ASN A 332 -15.38 29.52 58.37
CA ASN A 332 -14.44 29.28 59.46
C ASN A 332 -13.02 29.78 59.16
N ASN A 333 -12.85 30.79 58.30
CA ASN A 333 -11.54 31.27 57.81
C ASN A 333 -10.70 30.20 57.06
N THR A 334 -11.29 29.07 56.68
CA THR A 334 -10.64 28.08 55.82
C THR A 334 -10.68 28.53 54.37
N ILE A 335 -9.54 28.47 53.68
CA ILE A 335 -9.45 28.71 52.24
C ILE A 335 -10.04 27.50 51.54
N VAL A 336 -11.12 27.70 50.79
CA VAL A 336 -11.79 26.66 50.01
C VAL A 336 -11.53 26.92 48.53
N ILE A 337 -11.09 25.89 47.81
CA ILE A 337 -10.98 25.94 46.35
C ILE A 337 -12.40 25.93 45.78
N THR A 338 -12.80 27.02 45.14
CA THR A 338 -14.17 27.20 44.63
C THR A 338 -14.33 26.76 43.19
N ASN A 339 -13.28 26.87 42.38
CA ASN A 339 -13.21 26.32 41.03
C ASN A 339 -11.78 25.95 40.71
N SER A 340 -11.60 24.86 39.98
CA SER A 340 -10.33 24.48 39.34
C SER A 340 -10.58 24.43 37.83
N THR A 341 -9.74 25.07 37.04
CA THR A 341 -9.80 25.02 35.57
C THR A 341 -8.41 24.85 35.01
N ASP A 342 -8.22 23.85 34.16
CA ASP A 342 -6.91 23.60 33.56
C ASP A 342 -6.66 24.56 32.39
N GLY A 343 -5.42 25.05 32.29
CA GLY A 343 -4.99 25.97 31.24
C GLY A 343 -3.48 25.94 31.01
N TYR A 344 -3.02 26.57 29.93
CA TYR A 344 -1.63 26.63 29.52
C TYR A 344 -1.04 28.01 29.82
N VAL A 345 0.13 28.04 30.47
CA VAL A 345 0.90 29.28 30.69
C VAL A 345 1.81 29.48 29.48
N THR A 346 1.36 30.26 28.51
CA THR A 346 2.13 30.59 27.31
C THR A 346 1.54 31.79 26.55
N ASN A 347 2.40 32.48 25.79
CA ASN A 347 1.96 33.41 24.76
C ASN A 347 1.48 32.62 23.54
N TYR A 348 0.19 32.30 23.50
CA TYR A 348 -0.39 31.46 22.47
C TYR A 348 -0.20 32.03 21.06
N ASP A 349 0.35 31.20 20.17
CA ASP A 349 0.59 31.57 18.78
C ASP A 349 0.29 30.39 17.83
N GLN A 350 -0.29 30.71 16.67
CA GLN A 350 -0.67 29.76 15.63
C GLN A 350 0.17 30.03 14.39
N PHE A 351 0.65 28.96 13.75
CA PHE A 351 1.52 29.09 12.60
C PHE A 351 1.45 27.86 11.70
N VAL A 352 1.90 28.02 10.47
CA VAL A 352 2.09 26.92 9.52
C VAL A 352 3.56 26.50 9.55
N THR A 353 3.78 25.20 9.68
CA THR A 353 5.09 24.57 9.57
C THR A 353 5.15 23.79 8.27
N THR A 354 6.17 24.05 7.47
CA THR A 354 6.54 23.18 6.34
C THR A 354 7.66 22.26 6.80
N ALA A 355 7.55 20.96 6.57
CA ALA A 355 8.59 20.02 6.94
C ALA A 355 9.02 19.15 5.75
N PHE A 356 10.31 18.87 5.66
CA PHE A 356 10.85 17.89 4.72
C PHE A 356 11.45 16.73 5.50
N THR A 357 10.93 15.52 5.28
CA THR A 357 11.43 14.30 5.92
C THR A 357 12.07 13.39 4.90
N PHE A 358 13.26 12.87 5.21
CA PHE A 358 13.89 11.78 4.46
C PHE A 358 14.10 10.57 5.36
N GLU A 359 13.56 9.43 4.94
CA GLU A 359 13.53 8.19 5.71
C GLU A 359 13.87 7.00 4.82
N PRO A 360 15.16 6.65 4.70
CA PRO A 360 15.57 5.39 4.11
C PRO A 360 15.39 4.25 5.09
N ALA A 361 15.23 3.05 4.55
CA ALA A 361 15.11 1.84 5.31
C ALA A 361 15.77 0.66 4.61
N PHE A 362 16.48 -0.14 5.38
CA PHE A 362 17.30 -1.24 4.90
C PHE A 362 16.88 -2.50 5.64
N PHE A 363 16.30 -3.48 4.94
CA PHE A 363 16.00 -4.78 5.53
C PHE A 363 16.99 -5.85 5.10
N PHE A 364 17.28 -6.72 6.05
CA PHE A 364 18.17 -7.86 5.94
C PHE A 364 17.42 -9.12 6.40
N ILE A 365 18.09 -10.28 6.29
CA ILE A 365 17.57 -11.58 6.78
C ILE A 365 16.17 -11.86 6.19
N ASN A 366 16.10 -11.99 4.85
CA ASN A 366 14.85 -12.23 4.11
C ASN A 366 13.76 -11.19 4.40
N ASN A 367 14.13 -9.91 4.46
CA ASN A 367 13.24 -8.79 4.77
C ASN A 367 12.56 -8.86 6.16
N THR A 368 13.22 -9.46 7.15
CA THR A 368 12.60 -9.65 8.49
C THR A 368 12.99 -8.55 9.45
N ILE A 369 14.25 -8.14 9.47
CA ILE A 369 14.80 -7.15 10.41
C ILE A 369 15.51 -6.08 9.59
N GLY A 370 15.39 -4.82 9.98
CA GLY A 370 16.04 -3.72 9.27
C GLY A 370 16.60 -2.63 10.15
N PHE A 371 17.01 -1.56 9.48
CA PHE A 371 17.48 -0.29 10.05
C PHE A 371 16.84 0.87 9.28
N SER A 372 16.26 1.83 9.98
CA SER A 372 15.48 2.95 9.42
C SER A 372 15.85 4.28 10.09
N PRO A 373 16.92 4.96 9.65
CA PRO A 373 17.18 6.31 10.07
C PRO A 373 16.21 7.28 9.38
N ALA A 374 15.85 8.36 10.05
CA ALA A 374 15.11 9.47 9.46
C ALA A 374 15.63 10.82 9.95
N ILE A 375 15.50 11.82 9.10
CA ILE A 375 15.75 13.23 9.43
C ILE A 375 14.59 14.07 8.92
N GLU A 376 14.08 14.97 9.76
CA GLU A 376 12.98 15.90 9.43
C GLU A 376 13.48 17.33 9.66
N PHE A 377 13.48 18.14 8.60
CA PHE A 377 13.78 19.57 8.66
C PHE A 377 12.46 20.33 8.69
N ASN A 378 12.21 21.07 9.77
CA ASN A 378 11.04 21.92 9.91
C ASN A 378 11.43 23.36 9.56
N LEU A 379 10.54 24.09 8.88
CA LEU A 379 10.74 25.44 8.39
C LEU A 379 9.54 26.33 8.77
N GLY A 380 9.80 27.62 8.96
CA GLY A 380 8.80 28.63 9.34
C GLY A 380 9.06 29.12 10.76
N THR A 381 8.00 29.37 11.54
CA THR A 381 8.13 29.75 12.95
C THR A 381 8.88 28.67 13.74
N TYR A 382 8.54 27.40 13.50
CA TYR A 382 9.27 26.25 14.03
C TYR A 382 10.36 25.81 13.04
N ASP A 383 11.59 26.29 13.27
CA ASP A 383 12.78 25.99 12.48
C ASP A 383 13.75 25.10 13.29
N LYS A 384 13.58 23.78 13.16
CA LYS A 384 14.34 22.76 13.90
C LYS A 384 14.47 21.47 13.11
N THR A 385 15.51 20.70 13.42
CA THR A 385 15.79 19.41 12.80
C THR A 385 15.56 18.28 13.78
N ASN A 386 14.60 17.40 13.49
CA ASN A 386 14.34 16.19 14.25
C ASN A 386 15.03 14.99 13.59
N TRP A 387 15.31 13.94 14.38
CA TRP A 387 15.85 12.69 13.82
C TRP A 387 15.27 11.45 14.52
N LYS A 388 15.30 10.33 13.80
CA LYS A 388 14.90 9.00 14.28
C LYS A 388 15.95 7.97 13.87
N LEU A 389 16.22 7.02 14.75
CA LEU A 389 16.87 5.74 14.45
C LEU A 389 15.91 4.62 14.79
N GLY A 390 15.61 3.75 13.83
CA GLY A 390 14.67 2.67 14.00
C GLY A 390 15.21 1.29 13.66
N ILE A 391 14.66 0.27 14.31
CA ILE A 391 14.86 -1.15 14.01
C ILE A 391 13.50 -1.75 13.66
N PRO A 392 13.11 -1.77 12.36
CA PRO A 392 11.86 -2.34 11.91
C PRO A 392 11.96 -3.86 11.83
N ILE A 393 10.89 -4.52 12.25
CA ILE A 393 10.72 -5.97 12.27
C ILE A 393 9.41 -6.32 11.56
N SER A 394 9.49 -7.20 10.57
CA SER A 394 8.35 -7.69 9.79
C SER A 394 8.11 -9.18 10.07
N LEU A 395 6.99 -9.48 10.74
CA LEU A 395 6.57 -10.84 11.03
C LEU A 395 5.62 -11.33 9.93
N LYS A 396 5.95 -12.50 9.39
CA LYS A 396 5.26 -13.11 8.26
C LYS A 396 4.38 -14.28 8.71
N ASP A 397 3.31 -14.53 7.96
CA ASP A 397 2.46 -15.71 8.11
C ASP A 397 3.10 -16.97 7.49
N SER A 398 2.36 -18.09 7.53
CA SER A 398 2.78 -19.37 6.94
C SER A 398 2.98 -19.34 5.43
N GLU A 399 2.40 -18.36 4.74
CA GLU A 399 2.56 -18.14 3.29
C GLU A 399 3.70 -17.17 2.99
N GLY A 400 4.40 -16.67 4.02
CA GLY A 400 5.48 -15.71 3.89
C GLY A 400 5.02 -14.27 3.65
N LYS A 401 3.73 -13.97 3.84
CA LYS A 401 3.15 -12.63 3.72
C LYS A 401 3.25 -11.88 5.06
N PRO A 402 3.60 -10.60 5.08
CA PRO A 402 3.64 -9.82 6.32
C PRO A 402 2.26 -9.69 6.96
N LYS A 403 2.21 -9.90 8.28
CA LYS A 403 0.99 -9.79 9.07
C LYS A 403 1.10 -8.73 10.15
N VAL A 404 2.26 -8.65 10.80
CA VAL A 404 2.55 -7.68 11.86
C VAL A 404 3.89 -7.04 11.56
N ASN A 405 3.91 -5.71 11.52
CA ASN A 405 5.13 -4.94 11.38
C ASN A 405 5.25 -4.04 12.60
N PHE A 406 6.40 -4.03 13.25
CA PHE A 406 6.67 -3.11 14.35
C PHE A 406 8.09 -2.56 14.26
N GLU A 407 8.34 -1.41 14.87
CA GLU A 407 9.62 -0.73 14.84
C GLU A 407 9.95 -0.23 16.24
N ILE A 408 11.11 -0.63 16.75
CA ILE A 408 11.72 -0.01 17.93
C ILE A 408 12.39 1.27 17.46
N GLN A 409 12.02 2.40 18.05
CA GLN A 409 12.47 3.71 17.60
C GLN A 409 13.14 4.47 18.75
N TRP A 410 14.26 5.10 18.47
CA TRP A 410 14.85 6.15 19.28
C TRP A 410 14.86 7.44 18.46
N LYS A 411 14.28 8.51 18.98
CA LYS A 411 14.17 9.78 18.26
C LYS A 411 14.47 10.97 19.15
N GLU A 412 14.89 12.05 18.51
CA GLU A 412 14.95 13.37 19.12
C GLU A 412 13.89 14.26 18.46
N VAL A 413 13.06 14.86 19.31
CA VAL A 413 12.05 15.84 18.90
C VAL A 413 12.38 17.15 19.58
N ASN A 414 12.61 18.19 18.79
CA ASN A 414 12.88 19.52 19.28
C ASN A 414 11.58 20.24 19.63
N THR A 415 11.69 21.14 20.60
CA THR A 415 10.70 22.17 20.93
C THR A 415 11.30 23.53 20.52
N PHE A 416 10.65 24.64 20.83
CA PHE A 416 11.25 25.95 20.61
C PHE A 416 12.55 26.16 21.41
N THR A 417 12.59 25.63 22.64
CA THR A 417 13.65 25.94 23.62
C THR A 417 14.46 24.74 24.11
N SER A 418 14.04 23.51 23.83
CA SER A 418 14.67 22.28 24.30
C SER A 418 14.58 21.16 23.25
N SER A 419 15.15 19.99 23.57
CA SER A 419 14.90 18.76 22.81
C SER A 419 14.58 17.61 23.76
N THR A 420 13.77 16.68 23.28
CA THR A 420 13.33 15.50 24.02
C THR A 420 13.76 14.25 23.28
N HIS A 421 14.48 13.35 23.97
CA HIS A 421 14.77 12.03 23.46
C HIS A 421 13.67 11.04 23.87
N LEU A 422 13.12 10.34 22.88
CA LEU A 422 12.02 9.40 23.06
C LEU A 422 12.45 8.03 22.56
N VAL A 423 12.19 7.00 23.37
CA VAL A 423 12.30 5.60 22.96
C VAL A 423 10.91 5.00 22.97
N GLY A 424 10.51 4.36 21.88
CA GLY A 424 9.15 3.86 21.73
C GLY A 424 9.03 2.71 20.73
N LEU A 425 7.81 2.18 20.64
CA LEU A 425 7.42 1.12 19.72
C LEU A 425 6.33 1.65 18.80
N SER A 426 6.53 1.56 17.49
CA SER A 426 5.46 1.73 16.49
C SER A 426 5.01 0.35 16.01
N ALA A 427 3.71 0.11 15.84
CA ALA A 427 3.20 -1.20 15.42
C ALA A 427 1.98 -1.07 14.52
N SER A 428 1.90 -1.92 13.51
CA SER A 428 0.76 -1.96 12.63
C SER A 428 0.37 -3.36 12.24
N PHE A 429 -0.94 -3.52 12.18
CA PHE A 429 -1.62 -4.79 12.10
C PHE A 429 -2.43 -4.76 10.80
N LEU A 430 -1.99 -5.60 9.87
CA LEU A 430 -2.66 -5.75 8.58
C LEU A 430 -3.79 -6.77 8.76
N PHE A 431 -5.03 -6.31 8.59
CA PHE A 431 -6.23 -7.13 8.74
C PHE A 431 -6.94 -7.30 7.40
N GLY A 432 -7.48 -8.49 7.18
CA GLY A 432 -8.28 -8.81 5.98
C GLY A 432 -7.45 -9.25 4.79
N ASP A 433 -8.15 -9.48 3.68
CA ASP A 433 -7.56 -9.85 2.41
C ASP A 433 -6.99 -8.62 1.70
N MET A 434 -5.94 -8.87 0.92
CA MET A 434 -5.43 -7.86 0.01
C MET A 434 -6.48 -7.54 -1.07
N ILE A 435 -6.48 -6.32 -1.60
CA ILE A 435 -7.45 -5.84 -2.59
C ILE A 435 -7.27 -6.47 -4.00
N ASN A 436 -6.36 -7.44 -4.15
CA ASN A 436 -6.02 -8.09 -5.43
C ASN A 436 -6.78 -9.38 -5.69
#